data_AF-A0A920FDM5-F1
#
_entry.id   AF-A0A920FDM5-F1
#
_cell.length_a   1.000
_cell.length_b   1.000
_cell.length_c   1.000
_cell.angle_alpha   90.00
_cell.angle_beta   90.00
_cell.angle_gamma   90.00
#
_symmetry.space_group_name_H-M   'P 1'
#
loop_
_entity.id
_entity.type
_entity.pdbx_description
1 polymer ?
#
loop_
_entity_poly.entity_id
_entity_poly.type
_entity_poly.pdbx_seq_one_letter_code
_entity_poly.pdbx_strand_id
1 'polypeptide(L)'
;MTTDITKKQKAFRSQRSRPEHKGHDDHKGHDDHEDGDVHVWLTPQNAKKIVKAITRDLSKVFPQNRSVYKANARNYIKNWKS
;
A
#
# COMPACT_ATOMS: atom_id res chain seq x y z
N MET A 1 -30.54 -25.47 15.95
CA MET A 1 -29.39 -26.23 15.44
C MET A 1 -28.72 -25.38 14.37
N THR A 2 -27.63 -24.69 14.71
CA THR A 2 -26.88 -23.89 13.76
C THR A 2 -25.42 -24.24 13.96
N THR A 3 -25.01 -25.25 13.19
CA THR A 3 -23.73 -25.92 13.25
C THR A 3 -22.60 -25.02 12.73
N ASP A 4 -21.63 -24.78 13.61
CA ASP A 4 -20.17 -24.78 13.36
C ASP A 4 -19.65 -24.20 12.04
N ILE A 5 -19.60 -22.87 11.95
CA ILE A 5 -18.84 -22.16 10.90
C ILE A 5 -17.32 -22.14 11.21
N THR A 6 -16.93 -22.37 12.47
CA THR A 6 -15.53 -22.21 12.93
C THR A 6 -14.59 -23.33 12.45
N LYS A 7 -15.11 -24.47 11.96
CA LYS A 7 -14.26 -25.60 11.58
C LYS A 7 -13.68 -25.51 10.16
N LYS A 8 -14.24 -24.68 9.27
CA LYS A 8 -13.77 -24.55 7.88
C LYS A 8 -12.55 -23.63 7.71
N GLN A 9 -12.24 -22.77 8.68
CA GLN A 9 -11.07 -21.87 8.58
C GLN A 9 -9.72 -22.57 8.84
N LYS A 10 -9.71 -23.71 9.53
CA LYS A 10 -8.46 -24.41 9.89
C LYS A 10 -7.89 -25.28 8.76
N ALA A 11 -8.65 -25.55 7.70
CA ALA A 11 -8.23 -26.42 6.60
C ALA A 11 -7.40 -25.72 5.50
N PHE A 12 -7.33 -24.38 5.48
CA PHE A 12 -6.61 -23.65 4.43
C PHE A 12 -5.12 -23.40 4.73
N ARG A 13 -4.62 -23.79 5.91
CA ARG A 13 -3.22 -23.56 6.33
C ARG A 13 -2.27 -24.73 6.05
N SER A 14 -2.61 -25.66 5.17
CA SER A 14 -1.85 -26.91 5.01
C SER A 14 -1.50 -27.26 3.56
N GLN A 15 -0.99 -26.31 2.78
CA GLN A 15 -0.29 -26.65 1.54
C GLN A 15 0.62 -25.49 1.08
N ARG A 16 1.86 -25.50 1.57
CA ARG A 16 2.98 -24.86 0.87
C ARG A 16 4.14 -25.85 0.86
N SER A 17 3.94 -26.95 0.14
CA SER A 17 5.03 -27.84 -0.26
C SER A 17 5.83 -27.10 -1.33
N ARG A 18 7.04 -26.67 -0.99
CA ARG A 18 7.96 -25.99 -1.92
C ARG A 18 8.74 -27.10 -2.66
N PRO A 19 8.57 -27.30 -3.98
CA PRO A 19 9.45 -28.21 -4.69
C PRO A 19 10.82 -27.56 -4.84
N GLU A 20 11.88 -28.29 -4.45
CA GLU A 20 13.24 -27.92 -4.80
C GLU A 20 13.47 -28.22 -6.28
N HIS A 21 13.51 -27.17 -7.11
CA HIS A 21 13.99 -27.27 -8.48
C HIS A 21 15.49 -26.92 -8.52
N LYS A 22 16.32 -27.95 -8.68
CA LYS A 22 17.69 -27.81 -9.19
C LYS A 22 17.66 -27.92 -10.72
N GLY A 23 18.33 -26.99 -11.41
CA GLY A 23 18.76 -27.18 -12.81
C GLY A 23 18.66 -25.93 -13.67
N HIS A 24 19.81 -25.52 -14.22
CA HIS A 24 20.12 -24.35 -15.05
C HIS A 24 19.23 -24.15 -16.29
N ASP A 25 19.08 -22.90 -16.77
CA ASP A 25 19.81 -22.42 -17.96
C ASP A 25 19.63 -20.90 -18.19
N ASP A 26 20.63 -20.32 -18.84
CA ASP A 26 20.94 -18.92 -19.02
C ASP A 26 19.93 -18.18 -19.93
N HIS A 27 19.09 -17.31 -19.35
CA HIS A 27 18.35 -16.30 -20.10
C HIS A 27 18.78 -14.91 -19.62
N LYS A 28 19.86 -14.41 -20.23
CA LYS A 28 20.16 -12.98 -20.32
C LYS A 28 19.01 -12.27 -21.03
N GLY A 29 18.06 -11.71 -20.29
CA GLY A 29 16.91 -11.01 -20.84
C GLY A 29 16.34 -9.97 -19.88
N HIS A 30 16.78 -8.72 -20.06
CA HIS A 30 16.13 -7.48 -19.61
C HIS A 30 15.86 -7.35 -18.10
N ASP A 31 16.91 -7.05 -17.31
CA ASP A 31 16.74 -6.40 -15.99
C ASP A 31 16.45 -4.90 -16.19
N ASP A 32 15.26 -4.59 -16.71
CA ASP A 32 14.76 -3.22 -16.93
C ASP A 32 13.99 -2.70 -15.70
N HIS A 33 14.45 -3.00 -14.48
CA HIS A 33 13.77 -2.60 -13.23
C HIS A 33 14.76 -2.24 -12.10
N GLU A 34 15.74 -1.38 -12.36
CA GLU A 34 16.49 -0.68 -11.29
C GLU A 34 15.89 0.69 -10.92
N ASP A 35 14.65 0.97 -11.32
CA ASP A 35 13.90 2.11 -10.78
C ASP A 35 13.29 1.67 -9.44
N GLY A 36 13.85 2.17 -8.33
CA GLY A 36 13.54 1.73 -6.96
C GLY A 36 12.05 1.66 -6.58
N ASP A 37 11.75 1.02 -5.44
CA ASP A 37 10.38 0.68 -5.04
C ASP A 37 9.39 1.87 -5.13
N VAL A 38 8.53 1.83 -6.14
CA VAL A 38 7.55 2.88 -6.45
C VAL A 38 6.40 2.92 -5.46
N HIS A 39 6.21 1.90 -4.62
CA HIS A 39 5.10 1.80 -3.66
C HIS A 39 5.30 2.68 -2.43
N VAL A 40 5.90 3.85 -2.62
CA VAL A 40 6.24 4.82 -1.58
C VAL A 40 5.03 5.22 -0.74
N TRP A 41 3.81 5.12 -1.26
CA TRP A 41 2.57 5.43 -0.56
C TRP A 41 2.17 4.42 0.53
N LEU A 42 2.72 3.20 0.53
CA LEU A 42 2.33 2.16 1.48
C LEU A 42 2.78 2.45 2.92
N THR A 43 3.80 3.29 3.12
CA THR A 43 4.22 3.66 4.48
C THR A 43 3.38 4.83 5.01
N PRO A 44 2.88 4.76 6.25
CA PRO A 44 2.07 5.83 6.82
C PRO A 44 2.77 7.20 6.84
N GLN A 45 4.08 7.20 7.01
CA GLN A 45 4.89 8.40 7.02
C GLN A 45 4.93 9.06 5.64
N ASN A 46 5.10 8.26 4.57
CA ASN A 46 5.15 8.79 3.21
C ASN A 46 3.77 9.24 2.74
N ALA A 47 2.71 8.49 3.00
CA ALA A 47 1.36 8.93 2.65
C ALA A 47 0.98 10.26 3.34
N LYS A 48 1.40 10.50 4.59
CA LYS A 48 1.28 11.83 5.24
C LYS A 48 2.03 12.92 4.48
N LYS A 49 3.24 12.65 3.95
CA LYS A 49 4.02 13.61 3.14
C LYS A 49 3.33 13.90 1.80
N ILE A 50 2.86 12.87 1.12
CA ILE A 50 2.15 12.96 -0.17
C ILE A 50 0.88 13.82 -0.01
N VAL A 51 0.04 13.55 0.99
CA VAL A 51 -1.18 14.32 1.26
C VAL A 51 -0.86 15.80 1.53
N LYS A 52 0.19 16.10 2.28
CA LYS A 52 0.62 17.49 2.53
C LYS A 52 1.07 18.19 1.24
N ALA A 53 1.81 17.51 0.37
CA ALA A 53 2.26 18.07 -0.91
C ALA A 53 1.06 18.39 -1.82
N ILE A 54 0.16 17.43 -2.01
CA ILE A 54 -1.08 17.62 -2.79
C ILE A 54 -1.90 18.79 -2.23
N THR A 55 -2.09 18.85 -0.92
CA THR A 55 -2.85 19.93 -0.26
C THR A 55 -2.25 21.30 -0.53
N ARG A 56 -0.92 21.41 -0.43
CA ARG A 56 -0.20 22.66 -0.69
C ARG A 56 -0.40 23.10 -2.14
N ASP A 57 -0.23 22.20 -3.09
CA ASP A 57 -0.21 22.56 -4.50
C ASP A 57 -1.63 22.80 -5.04
N LEU A 58 -2.62 22.02 -4.63
CA LEU A 58 -4.04 22.34 -4.90
C LEU A 58 -4.47 23.67 -4.28
N SER A 59 -3.98 24.00 -3.08
CA SER A 59 -4.29 25.28 -2.43
C SER A 59 -3.68 26.51 -3.14
N LYS A 60 -2.65 26.30 -3.96
CA LYS A 60 -2.07 27.35 -4.83
C LYS A 60 -2.90 27.53 -6.09
N VAL A 61 -3.27 26.42 -6.74
CA VAL A 61 -4.03 26.42 -8.00
C VAL A 61 -5.48 26.86 -7.79
N PHE A 62 -6.11 26.44 -6.67
CA PHE A 62 -7.49 26.76 -6.34
C PHE A 62 -7.59 27.38 -4.93
N PRO A 63 -7.18 28.65 -4.75
CA PRO A 63 -7.19 29.31 -3.45
C PRO A 63 -8.56 29.35 -2.76
N GLN A 64 -9.64 29.44 -3.55
CA GLN A 64 -11.02 29.44 -3.05
C GLN A 64 -11.39 28.17 -2.28
N ASN A 65 -10.74 27.04 -2.58
CA ASN A 65 -11.00 25.74 -1.95
C ASN A 65 -9.95 25.36 -0.89
N ARG A 66 -8.98 26.24 -0.62
CA ARG A 66 -7.85 25.98 0.30
C ARG A 66 -8.28 25.49 1.68
N SER A 67 -9.34 26.06 2.24
CA SER A 67 -9.86 25.68 3.56
C SER A 67 -10.35 24.23 3.58
N VAL A 68 -11.06 23.81 2.55
CA VAL A 68 -11.58 22.45 2.37
C VAL A 68 -10.43 21.45 2.25
N TYR A 69 -9.43 21.72 1.39
CA TYR A 69 -8.27 20.83 1.25
C TYR A 69 -7.50 20.65 2.56
N LYS A 70 -7.27 21.76 3.29
CA LYS A 70 -6.61 21.72 4.60
C LYS A 70 -7.43 20.97 5.65
N ALA A 71 -8.76 21.11 5.65
CA ALA A 71 -9.63 20.37 6.57
C ALA A 71 -9.56 18.86 6.31
N ASN A 72 -9.68 18.45 5.04
CA ASN A 72 -9.62 17.05 4.63
C ASN A 72 -8.27 16.41 4.98
N ALA A 73 -7.17 17.11 4.69
CA ALA A 73 -5.82 16.63 5.01
C ALA A 73 -5.62 16.45 6.52
N ARG A 74 -6.09 17.38 7.34
CA ARG A 74 -6.02 17.26 8.81
C ARG A 74 -6.81 16.05 9.32
N ASN A 75 -8.02 15.85 8.82
CA ASN A 75 -8.86 14.72 9.21
C ASN A 75 -8.20 13.38 8.84
N TYR A 76 -7.69 13.27 7.61
CA TYR A 76 -6.99 12.07 7.17
C TYR A 76 -5.76 11.74 8.04
N ILE A 77 -4.91 12.75 8.30
CA ILE A 77 -3.68 12.57 9.08
C ILE A 77 -3.98 12.29 10.56
N LYS A 78 -5.07 12.85 11.10
CA LYS A 78 -5.49 12.62 12.50
C LYS A 78 -5.80 11.15 12.76
N ASN A 79 -6.41 10.45 11.80
CA ASN A 79 -6.79 9.04 11.94
C ASN A 79 -5.57 8.10 12.02
N TRP A 80 -4.36 8.61 11.78
CA TRP A 80 -3.11 7.86 11.78
C TRP A 80 -2.25 8.21 13.00
N LYS A 81 -2.89 8.70 14.07
CA LYS A 81 -2.29 8.82 15.40
C LYS A 81 -2.58 7.51 16.14
N SER A 82 -1.50 6.80 16.48
CA SER A 82 -1.52 5.69 17.46
C SER A 82 -1.80 6.23 18.85
#